data_AF-A0A6N6P8F4-F1
#
_entry.id   AF-A0A6N6P8F4-F1
#
_cell.length_a   1.000
_cell.length_b   1.000
_cell.length_c   1.000
_cell.angle_alpha   90.00
_cell.angle_beta   90.00
_cell.angle_gamma   90.00
#
_symmetry.space_group_name_H-M   'P 1'
#
loop_
_entity.id
_entity.type
_entity.pdbx_description
1 polymer ?
#
loop_
_entity_poly.entity_id
_entity_poly.type
_entity_poly.pdbx_seq_one_letter_code
_entity_poly.pdbx_strand_id
1 'polypeptide(L)'
;MVNVFGILTAIVLALASFVAYKNKDAYANELIHRKDEDRKLAATEARLKTAQNSLADTQGKHTEAKALVAKLKTEEAEHESASKALKEDVDSKTAVVDSNKSKLEQTRVEAGKIGAIRDDADKVKTLGVEMEELKVSIAKDVAKLEELTKDNSQTIARNDVMKGRTDMISRRESFFTETRIGAIYPNWGFVTLGAGNISGVVAGSTLEIVRNAKAIGKLLVTAVEANTASASIIPESLVKGTVLMIGDQVVPTHKPVEIPKVPDSKPEAPPSKAPSKDAEPAADPSMEPAGTAAEPDATPAAASEATPETPAATTPESN
;
A
#
# COMPACT_ATOMS: atom_id res chain seq x y z
N MET A 1 6.16 -26.80 169.94
CA MET A 1 6.99 -26.46 168.75
C MET A 1 6.19 -26.30 167.46
N VAL A 2 5.09 -27.06 167.23
CA VAL A 2 4.30 -27.04 165.98
C VAL A 2 3.91 -25.61 165.52
N ASN A 3 3.43 -24.76 166.43
CA ASN A 3 2.93 -23.42 166.07
C ASN A 3 4.01 -22.48 165.49
N VAL A 4 5.28 -22.62 165.89
CA VAL A 4 6.37 -21.73 165.41
C VAL A 4 6.73 -22.05 163.96
N PHE A 5 6.83 -23.33 163.62
CA PHE A 5 7.03 -23.76 162.23
C PHE A 5 5.83 -23.41 161.35
N GLY A 6 4.59 -23.55 161.85
CA GLY A 6 3.38 -23.12 161.14
C GLY A 6 3.41 -21.63 160.77
N ILE A 7 3.69 -20.75 161.73
CA ILE A 7 3.80 -19.30 161.50
C ILE A 7 4.93 -18.98 160.51
N LEU A 8 6.10 -19.62 160.64
CA LEU A 8 7.24 -19.39 159.73
C LEU A 8 6.90 -19.82 158.29
N THR A 9 6.23 -20.97 158.10
CA THR A 9 5.77 -21.41 156.77
C THR A 9 4.73 -20.47 156.17
N ALA A 10 3.83 -19.90 156.98
CA ALA A 10 2.85 -18.91 156.51
C ALA A 10 3.52 -17.60 156.05
N ILE A 11 4.56 -17.14 156.75
CA ILE A 11 5.35 -15.95 156.35
C ILE A 11 6.10 -16.22 155.04
N VAL A 12 6.73 -17.39 154.89
CA VAL A 12 7.41 -17.77 153.64
C VAL A 12 6.43 -17.87 152.47
N LEU A 13 5.24 -18.46 152.69
CA LEU A 13 4.16 -18.49 151.69
C LEU A 13 3.66 -17.09 151.32
N ALA A 14 3.51 -16.18 152.29
CA ALA A 14 3.08 -14.81 152.03
C ALA A 14 4.13 -14.02 151.21
N LEU A 15 5.43 -14.17 151.54
CA LEU A 15 6.52 -13.56 150.78
C LEU A 15 6.62 -14.15 149.36
N ALA A 16 6.53 -15.47 149.21
CA ALA A 16 6.50 -16.13 147.90
C ALA A 16 5.29 -15.66 147.07
N SER A 17 4.13 -15.52 147.69
CA SER A 17 2.90 -15.01 147.03
C SER A 17 3.04 -13.55 146.60
N PHE A 18 3.68 -12.70 147.40
CA PHE A 18 3.94 -11.31 147.06
C PHE A 18 4.95 -11.16 145.91
N VAL A 19 6.03 -11.95 145.91
CA VAL A 19 7.00 -12.00 144.80
C VAL A 19 6.34 -12.54 143.53
N ALA A 20 5.53 -13.60 143.62
CA ALA A 20 4.76 -14.11 142.50
C ALA A 20 3.76 -13.08 141.95
N TYR A 21 3.06 -12.33 142.82
CA TYR A 21 2.16 -11.25 142.43
C TYR A 21 2.91 -10.12 141.72
N LYS A 22 4.07 -9.70 142.23
CA LYS A 22 4.92 -8.68 141.60
C LYS A 22 5.50 -9.13 140.25
N ASN A 23 5.82 -10.41 140.09
CA ASN A 23 6.38 -10.95 138.84
C ASN A 23 5.29 -11.33 137.82
N LYS A 24 4.02 -11.42 138.23
CA LYS A 24 2.87 -11.74 137.36
C LYS A 24 2.77 -10.80 136.16
N ASP A 25 2.95 -9.49 136.37
CA ASP A 25 2.85 -8.48 135.32
C ASP A 25 4.01 -8.59 134.32
N ALA A 26 5.22 -8.95 134.79
CA ALA A 26 6.36 -9.21 133.92
C ALA A 26 6.13 -10.46 133.05
N TYR A 27 5.63 -11.56 133.63
CA TYR A 27 5.24 -12.74 132.84
C TYR A 27 4.08 -12.48 131.87
N ALA A 28 3.12 -11.62 132.24
CA ALA A 28 2.04 -11.22 131.35
C ALA A 28 2.55 -10.41 130.15
N ASN A 29 3.48 -9.48 130.38
CA ASN A 29 4.14 -8.71 129.32
C ASN A 29 5.00 -9.60 128.41
N GLU A 30 5.81 -10.49 128.98
CA GLU A 30 6.60 -11.49 128.24
C GLU A 30 5.70 -12.37 127.33
N LEU A 31 4.52 -12.76 127.82
CA LEU A 31 3.54 -13.53 127.05
C LEU A 31 2.89 -12.72 125.91
N ILE A 32 2.73 -11.40 126.09
CA ILE A 32 2.26 -10.50 125.02
C ILE A 32 3.37 -10.31 123.99
N HIS A 33 4.61 -10.04 124.42
CA HIS A 33 5.78 -9.90 123.54
C HIS A 33 5.97 -11.14 122.67
N ARG A 34 5.96 -12.35 123.24
CA ARG A 34 6.03 -13.60 122.48
C ARG A 34 4.91 -13.73 121.46
N LYS A 35 3.66 -13.45 121.84
CA LYS A 35 2.52 -13.48 120.90
C LYS A 35 2.67 -12.48 119.76
N ASP A 36 3.23 -11.30 120.00
CA ASP A 36 3.47 -10.31 118.96
C ASP A 36 4.69 -10.62 118.11
N GLU A 37 5.70 -11.31 118.64
CA GLU A 37 6.81 -11.89 117.88
C GLU A 37 6.34 -13.05 117.00
N ASP A 38 5.55 -13.99 117.53
CA ASP A 38 4.92 -15.07 116.77
C ASP A 38 4.05 -14.52 115.62
N ARG A 39 3.25 -13.47 115.89
CA ARG A 39 2.47 -12.76 114.87
C ARG A 39 3.35 -12.10 113.80
N LYS A 40 4.45 -11.45 114.20
CA LYS A 40 5.41 -10.85 113.26
C LYS A 40 6.09 -11.91 112.41
N LEU A 41 6.54 -13.01 113.02
CA LEU A 41 7.16 -14.15 112.36
C LEU A 41 6.20 -14.73 111.31
N ALA A 42 4.98 -15.09 111.71
CA ALA A 42 3.95 -15.60 110.79
C ALA A 42 3.63 -14.60 109.65
N ALA A 43 3.58 -13.30 109.94
CA ALA A 43 3.39 -12.26 108.92
C ALA A 43 4.59 -12.14 107.97
N THR A 44 5.83 -12.30 108.46
CA THR A 44 7.03 -12.31 107.62
C THR A 44 7.14 -13.57 106.77
N GLU A 45 6.79 -14.74 107.28
CA GLU A 45 6.72 -15.99 106.50
C GLU A 45 5.67 -15.91 105.40
N ALA A 46 4.47 -15.38 105.71
CA ALA A 46 3.42 -15.16 104.71
C ALA A 46 3.86 -14.20 103.61
N ARG A 47 4.55 -13.10 103.97
CA ARG A 47 5.14 -12.15 103.01
C ARG A 47 6.25 -12.78 102.17
N LEU A 48 7.14 -13.57 102.79
CA LEU A 48 8.24 -14.27 102.13
C LEU A 48 7.68 -15.28 101.10
N LYS A 49 6.69 -16.09 101.49
CA LYS A 49 6.01 -17.03 100.58
C LYS A 49 5.30 -16.30 99.43
N THR A 50 4.66 -15.16 99.71
CA THR A 50 4.04 -14.33 98.66
C THR A 50 5.07 -13.75 97.69
N ALA A 51 6.20 -13.27 98.21
CA ALA A 51 7.30 -12.74 97.40
C ALA A 51 7.97 -13.85 96.54
N GLN A 52 8.17 -15.05 97.10
CA GLN A 52 8.66 -16.21 96.36
C GLN A 52 7.72 -16.59 95.21
N ASN A 53 6.41 -16.68 95.48
CA ASN A 53 5.42 -16.97 94.44
C ASN A 53 5.41 -15.90 93.34
N SER A 54 5.48 -14.62 93.71
CA SER A 54 5.53 -13.49 92.75
C SER A 54 6.81 -13.48 91.92
N LEU A 55 7.95 -13.82 92.52
CA LEU A 55 9.23 -13.97 91.82
C LEU A 55 9.18 -15.14 90.83
N ALA A 56 8.61 -16.28 91.21
CA ALA A 56 8.44 -17.43 90.32
C ALA A 56 7.52 -17.13 89.12
N ASP A 57 6.37 -16.47 89.37
CA ASP A 57 5.44 -16.02 88.31
C ASP A 57 6.10 -14.99 87.37
N THR A 58 6.85 -14.04 87.92
CA THR A 58 7.60 -13.04 87.13
C THR A 58 8.71 -13.68 86.31
N GLN A 59 9.42 -14.68 86.85
CA GLN A 59 10.41 -15.46 86.11
C GLN A 59 9.77 -16.26 84.97
N GLY A 60 8.62 -16.91 85.22
CA GLY A 60 7.84 -17.59 84.18
C GLY A 60 7.47 -16.64 83.03
N LYS A 61 6.82 -15.52 83.34
CA LYS A 61 6.47 -14.47 82.37
C LYS A 61 7.67 -13.92 81.62
N HIS A 62 8.81 -13.73 82.28
CA HIS A 62 10.05 -13.31 81.61
C HIS A 62 10.58 -14.37 80.64
N THR A 63 10.50 -15.66 80.98
CA THR A 63 10.88 -16.75 80.05
C THR A 63 9.94 -16.85 78.85
N GLU A 64 8.63 -16.71 79.06
CA GLU A 64 7.63 -16.66 77.97
C GLU A 64 7.84 -15.44 77.07
N ALA A 65 7.99 -14.24 77.65
CA ALA A 65 8.26 -13.02 76.90
C ALA A 65 9.56 -13.13 76.08
N LYS A 66 10.62 -13.72 76.65
CA LYS A 66 11.88 -13.96 75.93
C LYS A 66 11.71 -14.96 74.77
N ALA A 67 10.90 -16.00 74.94
CA ALA A 67 10.58 -16.95 73.88
C ALA A 67 9.74 -16.29 72.76
N LEU A 68 8.75 -15.46 73.11
CA LEU A 68 7.97 -14.70 72.15
C LEU A 68 8.82 -13.69 71.36
N VAL A 69 9.72 -12.94 72.03
CA VAL A 69 10.66 -12.02 71.37
C VAL A 69 11.60 -12.77 70.41
N ALA A 70 12.07 -13.97 70.79
CA ALA A 70 12.88 -14.79 69.90
C ALA A 70 12.10 -15.24 68.66
N LYS A 71 10.84 -15.69 68.84
CA LYS A 71 9.96 -16.12 67.74
C LYS A 71 9.57 -14.98 66.80
N LEU A 72 9.18 -13.84 67.34
CA LEU A 72 8.85 -12.64 66.54
C LEU A 72 10.07 -12.17 65.74
N LYS A 73 11.27 -12.24 66.30
CA LYS A 73 12.50 -11.88 65.59
C LYS A 73 12.85 -12.85 64.45
N THR A 74 12.51 -14.14 64.56
CA THR A 74 12.63 -15.08 63.43
C THR A 74 11.57 -14.82 62.36
N GLU A 75 10.31 -14.57 62.76
CA GLU A 75 9.22 -14.24 61.82
C GLU A 75 9.49 -12.92 61.07
N GLU A 76 10.04 -11.90 61.74
CA GLU A 76 10.44 -10.62 61.15
C GLU A 76 11.52 -10.81 60.07
N ALA A 77 12.55 -11.63 60.35
CA ALA A 77 13.61 -11.94 59.39
C ALA A 77 13.11 -12.76 58.17
N GLU A 78 12.17 -13.68 58.39
CA GLU A 78 11.48 -14.41 57.31
C GLU A 78 10.63 -13.47 56.46
N HIS A 79 9.85 -12.57 57.07
CA HIS A 79 9.05 -11.57 56.38
C HIS A 79 9.91 -10.56 55.59
N GLU A 80 11.04 -10.11 56.13
CA GLU A 80 11.96 -9.22 55.40
C GLU A 80 12.54 -9.93 54.16
N SER A 81 12.92 -11.20 54.32
CA SER A 81 13.46 -12.03 53.23
C SER A 81 12.42 -12.30 52.14
N ALA A 82 11.19 -12.67 52.53
CA ALA A 82 10.07 -12.86 51.62
C ALA A 82 9.70 -11.56 50.88
N SER A 83 9.77 -10.41 51.57
CA SER A 83 9.48 -9.10 50.98
C SER A 83 10.52 -8.68 49.94
N LYS A 84 11.80 -8.98 50.17
CA LYS A 84 12.88 -8.78 49.18
C LYS A 84 12.69 -9.67 47.95
N ALA A 85 12.46 -10.96 48.16
CA ALA A 85 12.22 -11.92 47.06
C ALA A 85 10.97 -11.57 46.23
N LEU A 86 9.88 -11.15 46.88
CA LEU A 86 8.67 -10.70 46.17
C LEU A 86 8.91 -9.42 45.37
N LYS A 87 9.73 -8.49 45.89
CA LYS A 87 10.12 -7.29 45.16
C LYS A 87 10.97 -7.60 43.93
N GLU A 88 11.93 -8.52 44.04
CA GLU A 88 12.73 -9.00 42.90
C GLU A 88 11.87 -9.69 41.82
N ASP A 89 10.88 -10.50 42.21
CA ASP A 89 9.92 -11.13 41.28
C ASP A 89 9.00 -10.10 40.60
N VAL A 90 8.54 -9.07 41.33
CA VAL A 90 7.78 -7.95 40.76
C VAL A 90 8.60 -7.12 39.78
N ASP A 91 9.84 -6.77 40.14
CA ASP A 91 10.73 -5.98 39.28
C ASP A 91 11.09 -6.79 38.00
N SER A 92 11.35 -8.10 38.14
CA SER A 92 11.57 -9.05 37.03
C SER A 92 10.34 -9.19 36.12
N LYS A 93 9.15 -9.41 36.68
CA LYS A 93 7.90 -9.51 35.90
C LYS A 93 7.54 -8.21 35.21
N THR A 94 7.83 -7.07 35.82
CA THR A 94 7.62 -5.75 35.19
C THR A 94 8.50 -5.61 33.95
N ALA A 95 9.80 -5.94 34.05
CA ALA A 95 10.71 -5.94 32.91
C ALA A 95 10.27 -6.92 31.78
N VAL A 96 9.73 -8.09 32.14
CA VAL A 96 9.15 -9.03 31.16
C VAL A 96 7.89 -8.46 30.50
N VAL A 97 7.00 -7.81 31.27
CA VAL A 97 5.79 -7.15 30.73
C VAL A 97 6.17 -6.02 29.78
N ASP A 98 7.13 -5.16 30.12
CA ASP A 98 7.58 -4.08 29.24
C ASP A 98 8.28 -4.60 27.98
N SER A 99 9.11 -5.64 28.11
CA SER A 99 9.71 -6.33 26.95
C SER A 99 8.63 -6.92 26.03
N ASN A 100 7.62 -7.57 26.60
CA ASN A 100 6.52 -8.15 25.83
C ASN A 100 5.65 -7.07 25.19
N LYS A 101 5.39 -5.94 25.88
CA LYS A 101 4.67 -4.79 25.33
C LYS A 101 5.41 -4.17 24.14
N SER A 102 6.73 -4.02 24.24
CA SER A 102 7.58 -3.56 23.13
C SER A 102 7.53 -4.52 21.93
N LYS A 103 7.67 -5.83 22.14
CA LYS A 103 7.52 -6.85 21.09
C LYS A 103 6.13 -6.86 20.46
N LEU A 104 5.09 -6.63 21.25
CA LEU A 104 3.70 -6.62 20.78
C LEU A 104 3.41 -5.38 19.94
N GLU A 105 3.99 -4.22 20.29
CA GLU A 105 3.91 -3.01 19.46
C GLU A 105 4.74 -3.14 18.17
N GLN A 106 5.94 -3.71 18.22
CA GLN A 106 6.70 -4.07 17.00
C GLN A 106 5.88 -5.01 16.10
N THR A 107 5.28 -6.07 16.67
CA THR A 107 4.42 -7.00 15.93
C THR A 107 3.20 -6.31 15.34
N ARG A 108 2.62 -5.32 16.04
CA ARG A 108 1.51 -4.50 15.55
C ARG A 108 1.93 -3.62 14.37
N VAL A 109 3.12 -3.01 14.42
CA VAL A 109 3.69 -2.23 13.31
C VAL A 109 3.96 -3.12 12.10
N GLU A 110 4.60 -4.29 12.28
CA GLU A 110 4.83 -5.23 11.17
C GLU A 110 3.51 -5.80 10.62
N ALA A 111 2.51 -6.09 11.45
CA ALA A 111 1.18 -6.48 10.99
C ALA A 111 0.49 -5.37 10.19
N GLY A 112 0.67 -4.10 10.57
CA GLY A 112 0.22 -2.94 9.79
C GLY A 112 0.89 -2.85 8.42
N LYS A 113 2.20 -3.09 8.34
CA LYS A 113 2.93 -3.19 7.06
C LYS A 113 2.43 -4.36 6.21
N ILE A 114 2.14 -5.51 6.80
CA ILE A 114 1.54 -6.67 6.09
C ILE A 114 0.16 -6.32 5.53
N GLY A 115 -0.64 -5.53 6.26
CA GLY A 115 -1.89 -4.95 5.75
C GLY A 115 -1.68 -4.09 4.51
N ALA A 116 -0.76 -3.12 4.57
CA ALA A 116 -0.43 -2.26 3.44
C ALA A 116 0.12 -3.05 2.23
N ILE A 117 0.98 -4.06 2.46
CA ILE A 117 1.50 -4.95 1.41
C ILE A 117 0.36 -5.74 0.74
N ARG A 118 -0.67 -6.13 1.49
CA ARG A 118 -1.85 -6.80 0.92
C ARG A 118 -2.68 -5.84 0.08
N ASP A 119 -2.94 -4.62 0.56
CA ASP A 119 -3.66 -3.60 -0.20
C ASP A 119 -2.91 -3.25 -1.51
N ASP A 120 -1.58 -3.19 -1.47
CA ASP A 120 -0.74 -2.98 -2.65
C ASP A 120 -0.70 -4.19 -3.58
N ALA A 121 -0.74 -5.43 -3.06
CA ALA A 121 -0.88 -6.63 -3.88
C ALA A 121 -2.23 -6.69 -4.62
N ASP A 122 -3.32 -6.26 -3.97
CA ASP A 122 -4.64 -6.14 -4.60
C ASP A 122 -4.64 -5.03 -5.68
N LYS A 123 -3.98 -3.87 -5.45
CA LYS A 123 -3.77 -2.83 -6.49
C LYS A 123 -2.92 -3.32 -7.67
N VAL A 124 -1.85 -4.08 -7.43
CA VAL A 124 -1.04 -4.68 -8.49
C VAL A 124 -1.87 -5.65 -9.33
N LYS A 125 -2.80 -6.37 -8.70
CA LYS A 125 -3.73 -7.27 -9.38
C LYS A 125 -4.77 -6.52 -10.22
N THR A 126 -5.33 -5.40 -9.74
CA THR A 126 -6.24 -4.57 -10.55
C THR A 126 -5.52 -3.91 -11.72
N LEU A 127 -4.33 -3.33 -11.49
CA LEU A 127 -3.47 -2.79 -12.55
C LEU A 127 -3.11 -3.84 -13.60
N GLY A 128 -2.87 -5.10 -13.19
CA GLY A 128 -2.65 -6.22 -14.12
C GLY A 128 -3.86 -6.50 -15.02
N VAL A 129 -5.08 -6.42 -14.49
CA VAL A 129 -6.32 -6.57 -15.27
C VAL A 129 -6.52 -5.39 -16.22
N GLU A 130 -6.35 -4.15 -15.74
CA GLU A 130 -6.42 -2.93 -16.55
C GLU A 130 -5.40 -2.94 -17.69
N MET A 131 -4.19 -3.45 -17.44
CA MET A 131 -3.13 -3.57 -18.44
C MET A 131 -3.44 -4.61 -19.52
N GLU A 132 -4.09 -5.72 -19.20
CA GLU A 132 -4.57 -6.68 -20.21
C GLU A 132 -5.77 -6.13 -20.99
N GLU A 133 -6.71 -5.44 -20.35
CA GLU A 133 -7.81 -4.76 -21.05
C GLU A 133 -7.29 -3.68 -22.00
N LEU A 134 -6.29 -2.89 -21.58
CA LEU A 134 -5.66 -1.87 -22.43
C LEU A 134 -4.91 -2.50 -23.62
N LYS A 135 -4.22 -3.64 -23.45
CA LYS A 135 -3.62 -4.38 -24.57
C LYS A 135 -4.67 -4.84 -25.58
N VAL A 136 -5.83 -5.34 -25.11
CA VAL A 136 -6.94 -5.74 -25.98
C VAL A 136 -7.52 -4.53 -26.72
N SER A 137 -7.65 -3.36 -26.07
CA SER A 137 -8.05 -2.13 -26.74
C SER A 137 -7.04 -1.69 -27.81
N ILE A 138 -5.74 -1.67 -27.48
CA ILE A 138 -4.68 -1.32 -28.43
C ILE A 138 -4.71 -2.25 -29.66
N ALA A 139 -4.83 -3.57 -29.47
CA ALA A 139 -4.92 -4.53 -30.58
C ALA A 139 -6.15 -4.26 -31.47
N LYS A 140 -7.29 -3.90 -30.88
CA LYS A 140 -8.51 -3.51 -31.60
C LYS A 140 -8.36 -2.20 -32.36
N ASP A 141 -7.70 -1.21 -31.77
CA ASP A 141 -7.46 0.10 -32.40
C ASP A 141 -6.43 -0.01 -33.54
N VAL A 142 -5.40 -0.84 -33.41
CA VAL A 142 -4.46 -1.18 -34.50
C VAL A 142 -5.19 -1.84 -35.67
N ALA A 143 -6.00 -2.87 -35.42
CA ALA A 143 -6.79 -3.54 -36.47
C ALA A 143 -7.75 -2.55 -37.17
N LYS A 144 -8.32 -1.60 -36.42
CA LYS A 144 -9.17 -0.54 -36.99
C LYS A 144 -8.37 0.48 -37.81
N LEU A 145 -7.14 0.81 -37.40
CA LEU A 145 -6.23 1.68 -38.14
C LEU A 145 -5.79 1.05 -39.47
N GLU A 146 -5.50 -0.26 -39.47
CA GLU A 146 -5.17 -1.02 -40.69
C GLU A 146 -6.34 -1.03 -41.68
N GLU A 147 -7.57 -1.29 -41.23
CA GLU A 147 -8.75 -1.27 -42.09
C GLU A 147 -9.06 0.14 -42.63
N LEU A 148 -8.94 1.18 -41.78
CA LEU A 148 -9.05 2.58 -42.23
C LEU A 148 -7.99 2.97 -43.27
N THR A 149 -6.75 2.49 -43.09
CA THR A 149 -5.65 2.74 -44.04
C THR A 149 -5.93 2.06 -45.38
N LYS A 150 -6.44 0.82 -45.35
CA LYS A 150 -6.85 0.07 -46.53
C LYS A 150 -8.02 0.72 -47.27
N ASP A 151 -9.09 1.12 -46.56
CA ASP A 151 -10.25 1.78 -47.17
C ASP A 151 -9.89 3.17 -47.73
N ASN A 152 -9.03 3.92 -47.05
CA ASN A 152 -8.48 5.18 -47.59
C ASN A 152 -7.68 4.94 -48.89
N SER A 153 -6.80 3.93 -48.93
CA SER A 153 -6.04 3.58 -50.14
C SER A 153 -6.95 3.17 -51.31
N GLN A 154 -8.02 2.40 -51.03
CA GLN A 154 -9.01 2.01 -52.02
C GLN A 154 -9.83 3.22 -52.51
N THR A 155 -10.14 4.16 -51.61
CA THR A 155 -10.87 5.38 -51.93
C THR A 155 -10.03 6.36 -52.76
N ILE A 156 -8.73 6.50 -52.47
CA ILE A 156 -7.79 7.27 -53.30
C ILE A 156 -7.70 6.67 -54.70
N ALA A 157 -7.49 5.36 -54.84
CA ALA A 157 -7.44 4.68 -56.13
C ALA A 157 -8.75 4.85 -56.94
N ARG A 158 -9.93 4.75 -56.29
CA ARG A 158 -11.21 5.06 -56.92
C ARG A 158 -11.30 6.53 -57.36
N ASN A 159 -10.82 7.46 -56.54
CA ASN A 159 -10.85 8.89 -56.84
C ASN A 159 -9.98 9.24 -58.05
N ASP A 160 -8.79 8.64 -58.15
CA ASP A 160 -7.86 8.88 -59.27
C ASP A 160 -8.38 8.29 -60.59
N VAL A 161 -9.02 7.11 -60.57
CA VAL A 161 -9.72 6.57 -61.76
C VAL A 161 -10.86 7.50 -62.20
N MET A 162 -11.63 8.06 -61.25
CA MET A 162 -12.72 9.00 -61.57
C MET A 162 -12.20 10.34 -62.09
N LYS A 163 -11.12 10.88 -61.53
CA LYS A 163 -10.42 12.06 -62.07
C LYS A 163 -9.92 11.82 -63.48
N GLY A 164 -9.19 10.73 -63.73
CA GLY A 164 -8.68 10.39 -65.07
C GLY A 164 -9.81 10.30 -66.11
N ARG A 165 -10.93 9.67 -65.76
CA ARG A 165 -12.12 9.62 -66.63
C ARG A 165 -12.73 11.01 -66.86
N THR A 166 -12.77 11.86 -65.85
CA THR A 166 -13.30 13.24 -65.95
C THR A 166 -12.39 14.14 -66.79
N ASP A 167 -11.06 13.98 -66.67
CA ASP A 167 -10.07 14.71 -67.47
C ASP A 167 -10.14 14.32 -68.95
N MET A 168 -10.27 13.02 -69.26
CA MET A 168 -10.46 12.54 -70.64
C MET A 168 -11.73 13.12 -71.29
N ILE A 169 -12.84 13.15 -70.56
CA ILE A 169 -14.10 13.76 -71.02
C ILE A 169 -13.91 15.28 -71.23
N SER A 170 -13.23 15.95 -70.30
CA SER A 170 -12.96 17.40 -70.35
C SER A 170 -12.07 17.79 -71.55
N ARG A 171 -11.11 16.93 -71.91
CA ARG A 171 -10.25 17.08 -73.09
C ARG A 171 -10.94 16.78 -74.42
N ARG A 172 -12.18 16.26 -74.39
CA ARG A 172 -12.93 15.78 -75.57
C ARG A 172 -12.18 14.68 -76.33
N GLU A 173 -11.49 13.80 -75.61
CA GLU A 173 -10.80 12.65 -76.19
C GLU A 173 -11.74 11.42 -76.19
N SER A 174 -11.87 10.75 -77.34
CA SER A 174 -12.62 9.49 -77.42
C SER A 174 -11.75 8.31 -76.97
N PHE A 175 -12.29 7.45 -76.12
CA PHE A 175 -11.57 6.32 -75.51
C PHE A 175 -12.16 4.98 -75.96
N PHE A 176 -11.95 4.63 -77.23
CA PHE A 176 -12.33 3.34 -77.80
C PHE A 176 -11.18 2.74 -78.61
N THR A 177 -11.12 1.40 -78.72
CA THR A 177 -10.01 0.72 -79.42
C THR A 177 -10.11 0.90 -80.94
N GLU A 178 -11.22 0.45 -81.53
CA GLU A 178 -11.54 0.61 -82.95
C GLU A 178 -13.06 0.70 -83.14
N THR A 179 -13.52 1.41 -84.16
CA THR A 179 -14.89 1.33 -84.67
C THR A 179 -14.89 1.33 -86.20
N ARG A 180 -16.06 1.23 -86.83
CA ARG A 180 -16.21 1.26 -88.29
C ARG A 180 -17.27 2.25 -88.74
N ILE A 181 -17.09 2.78 -89.94
CA ILE A 181 -18.10 3.57 -90.64
C ILE A 181 -19.30 2.68 -90.97
N GLY A 182 -20.47 2.99 -90.41
CA GLY A 182 -21.73 2.28 -90.64
C GLY A 182 -22.46 2.76 -91.89
N ALA A 183 -22.61 4.08 -92.05
CA ALA A 183 -23.15 4.70 -93.26
C ALA A 183 -22.44 6.02 -93.59
N ILE A 184 -22.48 6.41 -94.87
CA ILE A 184 -21.85 7.63 -95.40
C ILE A 184 -22.92 8.46 -96.11
N TYR A 185 -22.99 9.74 -95.77
CA TYR A 185 -23.88 10.72 -96.40
C TYR A 185 -23.03 11.78 -97.11
N PRO A 186 -22.49 11.48 -98.31
CA PRO A 186 -21.47 12.33 -98.94
C PRO A 186 -22.02 13.72 -99.31
N ASN A 187 -23.30 13.80 -99.68
CA ASN A 187 -24.00 15.05 -100.00
C ASN A 187 -24.18 15.99 -98.78
N TRP A 188 -24.04 15.46 -97.57
CA TRP A 188 -24.16 16.20 -96.31
C TRP A 188 -22.84 16.26 -95.53
N GLY A 189 -21.76 15.67 -96.07
CA GLY A 189 -20.44 15.71 -95.47
C GLY A 189 -20.30 14.99 -94.13
N PHE A 190 -21.18 14.04 -93.78
CA PHE A 190 -21.09 13.29 -92.51
C PHE A 190 -21.18 11.78 -92.69
N VAL A 191 -20.69 11.06 -91.68
CA VAL A 191 -20.75 9.61 -91.55
C VAL A 191 -21.38 9.23 -90.22
N THR A 192 -21.98 8.04 -90.16
CA THR A 192 -22.41 7.43 -88.90
C THR A 192 -21.43 6.32 -88.50
N LEU A 193 -21.13 6.23 -87.22
CA LEU A 193 -20.23 5.24 -86.63
C LEU A 193 -21.03 4.21 -85.85
N GLY A 194 -20.61 2.94 -85.93
CA GLY A 194 -21.19 1.83 -85.14
C GLY A 194 -20.77 1.82 -83.66
N ALA A 195 -20.40 2.98 -83.11
CA ALA A 195 -20.00 3.17 -81.72
C ALA A 195 -20.56 4.50 -81.20
N GLY A 196 -20.96 4.53 -79.93
CA GLY A 196 -21.54 5.70 -79.27
C GLY A 196 -20.90 5.99 -77.92
N ASN A 197 -21.63 6.68 -77.05
CA ASN A 197 -21.18 7.08 -75.72
C ASN A 197 -20.82 5.87 -74.83
N ILE A 198 -21.58 4.77 -74.93
CA ILE A 198 -21.30 3.53 -74.19
C ILE A 198 -19.95 2.93 -74.63
N SER A 199 -19.60 3.07 -75.90
CA SER A 199 -18.34 2.60 -76.47
C SER A 199 -17.15 3.54 -76.19
N GLY A 200 -17.38 4.73 -75.62
CA GLY A 200 -16.32 5.73 -75.36
C GLY A 200 -16.16 6.81 -76.43
N VAL A 201 -17.12 7.01 -77.33
CA VAL A 201 -17.10 8.12 -78.29
C VAL A 201 -17.53 9.42 -77.60
N VAL A 202 -16.75 10.50 -77.73
CA VAL A 202 -17.00 11.81 -77.11
C VAL A 202 -17.31 12.87 -78.16
N ALA A 203 -18.33 13.70 -77.91
CA ALA A 203 -18.73 14.79 -78.80
C ALA A 203 -17.65 15.88 -78.88
N GLY A 204 -17.39 16.39 -80.08
CA GLY A 204 -16.30 17.33 -80.37
C GLY A 204 -14.91 16.70 -80.45
N SER A 205 -14.80 15.37 -80.33
CA SER A 205 -13.52 14.66 -80.53
C SER A 205 -13.14 14.55 -82.01
N THR A 206 -11.84 14.53 -82.30
CA THR A 206 -11.33 14.27 -83.66
C THR A 206 -10.87 12.81 -83.77
N LEU A 207 -11.41 12.09 -84.75
CA LEU A 207 -11.10 10.69 -85.04
C LEU A 207 -10.33 10.59 -86.36
N GLU A 208 -9.55 9.53 -86.51
CA GLU A 208 -8.78 9.24 -87.71
C GLU A 208 -9.36 8.01 -88.43
N ILE A 209 -9.53 8.12 -89.74
CA ILE A 209 -10.02 7.03 -90.58
C ILE A 209 -8.80 6.29 -91.11
N VAL A 210 -8.75 4.97 -90.90
CA VAL A 210 -7.63 4.11 -91.28
C VAL A 210 -8.12 3.04 -92.27
N ARG A 211 -7.35 2.87 -93.36
CA ARG A 211 -7.54 1.78 -94.33
C ARG A 211 -6.17 1.17 -94.61
N ASN A 212 -6.06 -0.15 -94.47
CA ASN A 212 -4.78 -0.89 -94.63
C ASN A 212 -3.63 -0.29 -93.78
N ALA A 213 -3.90 -0.02 -92.49
CA ALA A 213 -2.98 0.62 -91.53
C ALA A 213 -2.47 2.03 -91.91
N LYS A 214 -3.06 2.69 -92.92
CA LYS A 214 -2.75 4.08 -93.29
C LYS A 214 -3.94 5.00 -93.04
N ALA A 215 -3.67 6.17 -92.44
CA ALA A 215 -4.66 7.24 -92.29
C ALA A 215 -5.09 7.80 -93.66
N ILE A 216 -6.41 7.84 -93.91
CA ILE A 216 -7.00 8.35 -95.16
C ILE A 216 -7.81 9.64 -94.97
N GLY A 217 -8.15 10.00 -93.74
CA GLY A 217 -8.95 11.19 -93.41
C GLY A 217 -9.14 11.40 -91.91
N LYS A 218 -9.68 12.56 -91.53
CA LYS A 218 -10.12 12.86 -90.16
C LYS A 218 -11.62 13.18 -90.12
N LEU A 219 -12.24 12.83 -89.00
CA LEU A 219 -13.64 13.07 -88.69
C LEU A 219 -13.74 13.92 -87.42
N LEU A 220 -14.71 14.82 -87.35
CA LEU A 220 -15.09 15.56 -86.15
C LEU A 220 -16.44 15.04 -85.65
N VAL A 221 -16.49 14.44 -84.46
CA VAL A 221 -17.75 13.95 -83.88
C VAL A 221 -18.65 15.13 -83.52
N THR A 222 -19.86 15.19 -84.10
CA THR A 222 -20.80 16.29 -83.88
C THR A 222 -21.91 15.94 -82.89
N ALA A 223 -22.39 14.70 -82.91
CA ALA A 223 -23.42 14.20 -82.00
C ALA A 223 -23.13 12.74 -81.61
N VAL A 224 -23.47 12.37 -80.38
CA VAL A 224 -23.25 11.03 -79.84
C VAL A 224 -24.51 10.55 -79.14
N GLU A 225 -24.94 9.35 -79.49
CA GLU A 225 -26.04 8.61 -78.86
C GLU A 225 -25.47 7.43 -78.07
N ALA A 226 -26.32 6.57 -77.49
CA ALA A 226 -25.86 5.45 -76.66
C ALA A 226 -24.92 4.49 -77.41
N ASN A 227 -25.32 4.05 -78.61
CA ASN A 227 -24.63 3.02 -79.41
C ASN A 227 -24.08 3.52 -80.76
N THR A 228 -24.42 4.77 -81.12
CA THR A 228 -24.21 5.37 -82.44
C THR A 228 -23.62 6.77 -82.29
N ALA A 229 -22.85 7.23 -83.27
CA ALA A 229 -22.34 8.60 -83.31
C ALA A 229 -22.34 9.14 -84.74
N SER A 230 -22.59 10.44 -84.87
CA SER A 230 -22.52 11.18 -86.13
C SER A 230 -21.26 12.03 -86.14
N ALA A 231 -20.48 11.92 -87.21
CA ALA A 231 -19.23 12.65 -87.36
C ALA A 231 -19.12 13.33 -88.73
N SER A 232 -18.76 14.60 -88.72
CA SER A 232 -18.51 15.40 -89.92
C SER A 232 -17.14 15.05 -90.52
N ILE A 233 -17.07 14.96 -91.84
CA ILE A 233 -15.84 14.69 -92.60
C ILE A 233 -15.05 16.00 -92.70
N ILE A 234 -13.77 16.00 -92.32
CA ILE A 234 -12.88 17.16 -92.50
C ILE A 234 -12.27 17.09 -93.91
N PRO A 235 -12.73 17.88 -94.91
CA PRO A 235 -12.39 17.64 -96.31
C PRO A 235 -10.89 17.86 -96.60
N GLU A 236 -10.30 18.88 -95.96
CA GLU A 236 -8.87 19.22 -96.03
C GLU A 236 -7.94 18.10 -95.51
N SER A 237 -8.47 17.16 -94.73
CA SER A 237 -7.70 16.04 -94.19
C SER A 237 -7.74 14.78 -95.05
N LEU A 238 -8.52 14.76 -96.14
CA LEU A 238 -8.66 13.59 -97.01
C LEU A 238 -7.45 13.43 -97.94
N VAL A 239 -6.97 12.20 -98.09
CA VAL A 239 -5.92 11.88 -99.07
C VAL A 239 -6.47 12.08 -100.50
N LYS A 240 -5.86 13.01 -101.25
CA LYS A 240 -6.27 13.39 -102.61
C LYS A 240 -6.52 12.14 -103.49
N GLY A 241 -7.70 12.06 -104.09
CA GLY A 241 -8.12 10.95 -104.95
C GLY A 241 -8.69 9.72 -104.22
N THR A 242 -8.83 9.74 -102.89
CA THR A 242 -9.42 8.63 -102.12
C THR A 242 -10.87 8.93 -101.74
N VAL A 243 -11.76 7.95 -101.90
CA VAL A 243 -13.16 8.01 -101.46
C VAL A 243 -13.36 7.14 -100.21
N LEU A 244 -14.12 7.64 -99.23
CA LEU A 244 -14.49 6.92 -98.02
C LEU A 244 -15.46 5.78 -98.33
N MET A 245 -15.35 4.67 -97.61
CA MET A 245 -16.14 3.46 -97.83
C MET A 245 -16.78 2.97 -96.52
N ILE A 246 -17.98 2.40 -96.63
CA ILE A 246 -18.63 1.73 -95.50
C ILE A 246 -17.73 0.58 -95.05
N GLY A 247 -17.51 0.45 -93.74
CA GLY A 247 -16.60 -0.54 -93.16
C GLY A 247 -15.15 -0.09 -92.99
N ASP A 248 -14.75 1.11 -93.43
CA ASP A 248 -13.45 1.71 -93.07
C ASP A 248 -13.29 1.74 -91.54
N GLN A 249 -12.08 1.43 -91.05
CA GLN A 249 -11.77 1.53 -89.63
C GLN A 249 -11.65 3.00 -89.23
N VAL A 250 -12.14 3.31 -88.03
CA VAL A 250 -11.99 4.61 -87.39
C VAL A 250 -11.37 4.37 -86.03
N VAL A 251 -10.35 5.14 -85.69
CA VAL A 251 -9.63 5.10 -84.41
C VAL A 251 -9.56 6.51 -83.81
N PRO A 252 -9.46 6.67 -82.49
CA PRO A 252 -9.19 7.98 -81.91
C PRO A 252 -7.81 8.50 -82.35
N THR A 253 -7.71 9.80 -82.65
CA THR A 253 -6.42 10.45 -82.99
C THR A 253 -5.38 10.38 -81.86
N HIS A 254 -5.84 10.19 -80.63
CA HIS A 254 -5.04 9.97 -79.45
C HIS A 254 -5.26 8.51 -79.06
N LYS A 255 -4.24 7.66 -79.19
CA LYS A 255 -4.35 6.25 -78.78
C LYS A 255 -4.85 6.21 -77.33
N PRO A 256 -5.81 5.33 -76.99
CA PRO A 256 -6.20 5.14 -75.60
C PRO A 256 -4.95 4.89 -74.77
N VAL A 257 -4.70 5.76 -73.79
CA VAL A 257 -3.75 5.44 -72.72
C VAL A 257 -4.27 4.16 -72.08
N GLU A 258 -3.48 3.08 -72.13
CA GLU A 258 -3.83 1.86 -71.41
C GLU A 258 -4.08 2.25 -69.96
N ILE A 259 -5.34 2.11 -69.51
CA ILE A 259 -5.67 2.24 -68.10
C ILE A 259 -4.83 1.16 -67.42
N PRO A 260 -3.87 1.52 -66.54
CA PRO A 260 -2.94 0.54 -66.00
C PRO A 260 -3.76 -0.51 -65.27
N LYS A 261 -3.68 -1.76 -65.77
CA LYS A 261 -4.31 -2.90 -65.14
C LYS A 261 -3.77 -2.98 -63.72
N VAL A 262 -4.68 -2.91 -62.74
CA VAL A 262 -4.33 -2.96 -61.31
C VAL A 262 -3.39 -4.16 -61.08
N PRO A 263 -2.15 -3.96 -60.63
CA PRO A 263 -1.23 -5.06 -60.44
C PRO A 263 -1.66 -5.89 -59.23
N ASP A 264 -2.11 -7.12 -59.50
CA ASP A 264 -2.33 -8.15 -58.47
C ASP A 264 -1.05 -8.29 -57.63
N SER A 265 -1.13 -7.85 -56.38
CA SER A 265 0.00 -7.83 -55.45
C SER A 265 -0.28 -8.78 -54.29
N LYS A 266 0.02 -10.07 -54.49
CA LYS A 266 0.16 -11.06 -53.39
C LYS A 266 1.66 -11.38 -53.22
N PRO A 267 2.19 -11.51 -51.99
CA PRO A 267 3.55 -11.07 -51.70
C PRO A 267 4.60 -12.18 -51.69
N GLU A 268 5.87 -11.81 -51.91
CA GLU A 268 7.00 -12.28 -51.10
C GLU A 268 8.22 -11.33 -51.21
N ALA A 269 9.18 -11.46 -50.28
CA ALA A 269 10.22 -10.46 -49.97
C ALA A 269 11.64 -10.91 -50.43
N PRO A 270 12.74 -10.55 -49.72
CA PRO A 270 13.47 -9.27 -49.65
C PRO A 270 14.79 -9.30 -50.48
N PRO A 271 15.70 -8.30 -50.43
CA PRO A 271 16.92 -8.53 -49.61
C PRO A 271 17.67 -7.31 -49.00
N SER A 272 18.13 -7.51 -47.77
CA SER A 272 19.38 -7.08 -47.11
C SER A 272 20.48 -6.31 -47.89
N LYS A 273 21.03 -5.23 -47.28
CA LYS A 273 22.36 -5.27 -46.60
C LYS A 273 22.73 -4.02 -45.80
N ALA A 274 23.43 -4.24 -44.67
CA ALA A 274 24.00 -3.22 -43.76
C ALA A 274 25.38 -2.70 -44.23
N PRO A 275 25.91 -1.62 -43.62
CA PRO A 275 26.75 -1.73 -42.39
C PRO A 275 26.47 -0.64 -41.32
N SER A 276 27.08 -0.61 -40.12
CA SER A 276 27.54 -1.67 -39.18
C SER A 276 28.20 -1.06 -37.92
N LYS A 277 27.98 -1.68 -36.73
CA LYS A 277 28.81 -1.62 -35.49
C LYS A 277 28.91 -0.30 -34.72
N ASP A 278 29.13 -0.32 -33.40
CA ASP A 278 29.11 -1.41 -32.39
C ASP A 278 28.19 -0.92 -31.24
N ALA A 279 28.00 -1.54 -30.06
CA ALA A 279 28.83 -2.45 -29.29
C ALA A 279 27.98 -3.43 -28.43
N GLU A 280 28.46 -3.77 -27.23
CA GLU A 280 28.13 -4.96 -26.46
C GLU A 280 27.81 -4.60 -24.99
N PRO A 281 26.82 -5.24 -24.33
CA PRO A 281 26.57 -5.08 -22.90
C PRO A 281 27.23 -6.20 -22.09
N ALA A 282 28.17 -5.87 -21.21
CA ALA A 282 28.80 -6.84 -20.31
C ALA A 282 29.03 -6.29 -18.89
N ALA A 283 28.56 -7.08 -17.91
CA ALA A 283 28.99 -7.22 -16.53
C ALA A 283 29.26 -5.97 -15.65
N ASP A 284 28.50 -5.89 -14.55
CA ASP A 284 28.77 -5.04 -13.38
C ASP A 284 29.57 -5.84 -12.32
N PRO A 285 30.76 -5.39 -11.89
CA PRO A 285 31.53 -5.99 -10.80
C PRO A 285 31.57 -5.14 -9.53
N SER A 286 31.11 -5.75 -8.43
CA SER A 286 31.73 -5.79 -7.10
C SER A 286 32.62 -4.63 -6.57
N MET A 287 32.31 -4.19 -5.34
CA MET A 287 33.27 -3.78 -4.28
C MET A 287 34.13 -2.51 -4.56
N GLU A 288 34.56 -1.66 -3.62
CA GLU A 288 34.79 -1.76 -2.17
C GLU A 288 34.83 -0.31 -1.52
N PRO A 289 35.44 0.04 -0.35
CA PRO A 289 34.90 1.10 0.52
C PRO A 289 35.82 2.30 0.84
N ALA A 290 35.25 3.35 1.45
CA ALA A 290 35.89 4.36 2.31
C ALA A 290 34.79 5.20 3.02
N GLY A 291 34.95 5.81 4.20
CA GLY A 291 36.04 5.79 5.17
C GLY A 291 35.71 6.72 6.37
N THR A 292 35.70 6.15 7.57
CA THR A 292 36.26 6.64 8.86
C THR A 292 36.30 8.14 9.23
N ALA A 293 35.69 8.47 10.39
CA ALA A 293 35.94 9.60 11.32
C ALA A 293 35.71 11.05 10.80
N ALA A 294 35.20 12.02 11.57
CA ALA A 294 35.40 12.29 13.00
C ALA A 294 34.30 13.20 13.60
N GLU A 295 34.12 13.10 14.92
CA GLU A 295 33.52 14.12 15.80
C GLU A 295 34.52 15.29 16.01
N PRO A 296 34.10 16.52 16.35
CA PRO A 296 33.67 16.78 17.73
C PRO A 296 32.52 17.80 17.95
N ASP A 297 31.75 17.52 19.00
CA ASP A 297 31.22 18.35 20.10
C ASP A 297 31.25 19.91 20.04
N ALA A 298 30.28 20.50 20.76
CA ALA A 298 30.16 21.86 21.34
C ALA A 298 28.96 22.73 20.89
N THR A 299 27.86 22.66 21.66
CA THR A 299 26.95 23.80 21.92
C THR A 299 27.62 24.82 22.87
N PRO A 300 27.22 26.12 22.96
CA PRO A 300 25.92 26.49 23.55
C PRO A 300 25.28 27.87 23.17
N ALA A 301 24.12 28.13 23.78
CA ALA A 301 23.59 29.44 24.26
C ALA A 301 22.79 30.40 23.33
N ALA A 302 21.46 30.36 23.53
CA ALA A 302 20.59 31.43 24.03
C ALA A 302 20.36 32.78 23.26
N ALA A 303 19.12 32.96 22.78
CA ALA A 303 18.30 34.21 22.69
C ALA A 303 16.98 33.88 21.94
N SER A 304 15.82 34.55 22.08
CA SER A 304 15.21 35.32 23.18
C SER A 304 13.66 35.22 23.06
N GLU A 305 12.97 35.71 24.09
CA GLU A 305 11.53 36.05 24.25
C GLU A 305 10.56 36.03 23.04
N ALA A 306 9.34 35.51 23.27
CA ALA A 306 8.08 36.29 23.17
C ALA A 306 6.81 35.50 23.56
N THR A 307 6.18 35.87 24.68
CA THR A 307 4.72 35.73 24.97
C THR A 307 3.99 37.00 24.43
N PRO A 308 2.64 37.17 24.43
CA PRO A 308 1.60 36.55 25.28
C PRO A 308 0.24 36.22 24.57
N GLU A 309 -0.86 36.25 25.35
CA GLU A 309 -2.29 36.06 25.03
C GLU A 309 -2.79 34.59 24.96
N THR A 310 -3.97 34.20 25.47
CA THR A 310 -5.16 34.94 25.98
C THR A 310 -5.81 34.14 27.15
N PRO A 311 -6.56 34.75 28.11
CA PRO A 311 -7.09 34.04 29.28
C PRO A 311 -8.56 33.58 29.17
N ALA A 312 -8.90 32.41 29.73
CA ALA A 312 -10.23 32.08 30.27
C ALA A 312 -10.26 30.70 30.98
N ALA A 313 -10.71 30.65 32.24
CA ALA A 313 -11.61 29.61 32.80
C ALA A 313 -11.63 29.68 34.35
N THR A 314 -12.67 30.31 34.90
CA THR A 314 -13.02 30.19 36.33
C THR A 314 -13.84 28.93 36.58
N THR A 315 -13.51 28.12 37.58
CA THR A 315 -14.45 27.19 38.23
C THR A 315 -14.06 26.96 39.68
N PRO A 316 -14.97 27.13 40.66
CA PRO A 316 -14.73 26.76 42.05
C PRO A 316 -15.46 25.46 42.42
N GLU A 317 -14.75 24.49 43.00
CA GLU A 317 -15.36 23.41 43.79
C GLU A 317 -14.57 23.13 45.07
N SER A 318 -15.29 23.19 46.18
CA SER A 318 -15.29 22.29 47.33
C SER A 318 -14.14 21.29 47.49
N ASN A 319 -13.31 21.48 48.53
CA ASN A 319 -13.53 20.84 49.84
C ASN A 319 -12.64 21.50 50.91
#